data_AF-A0A351G4M7-F1
#
_entry.id   AF-A0A351G4M7-F1
#
_cell.length_a   1.000
_cell.length_b   1.000
_cell.length_c   1.000
_cell.angle_alpha   90.00
_cell.angle_beta   90.00
_cell.angle_gamma   90.00
#
_symmetry.space_group_name_H-M   'P 1'
#
loop_
_entity.id
_entity.type
_entity.pdbx_description
1 polymer ?
#
loop_
_entity_poly.entity_id
_entity_poly.type
_entity_poly.pdbx_seq_one_letter_code
_entity_poly.pdbx_strand_id
1 'polypeptide(L)'
;SPKKTWEGYIGGIVMALIGSPLLLYGFWALNLPVEETITIPRVMILAALLGVLPAFGDLTISMLKRYFKVKDSGKILAGHGGMLDRIDSWLWAVSIGYYLVTKFFLS
;
A
#
# COMPACT_ATOMS: atom_id res chain seq x y z
N SER A 1 -16.51 6.69 -2.63
CA SER A 1 -16.71 5.47 -3.43
C SER A 1 -17.60 4.54 -2.61
N PRO A 2 -18.67 3.95 -3.16
CA PRO A 2 -19.74 3.30 -2.37
C PRO A 2 -19.33 2.01 -1.64
N LYS A 3 -18.11 1.48 -1.87
CA LYS A 3 -17.62 0.24 -1.25
C LYS A 3 -16.47 0.43 -0.25
N LYS A 4 -16.04 1.67 0.02
CA LYS A 4 -14.99 1.93 1.01
C LYS A 4 -15.63 2.10 2.38
N THR A 5 -15.22 1.27 3.32
CA THR A 5 -15.69 1.31 4.71
C THR A 5 -14.54 1.71 5.64
N TRP A 6 -14.87 2.38 6.73
CA TRP A 6 -13.88 2.76 7.73
C TRP A 6 -13.30 1.52 8.42
N GLU A 7 -14.13 0.51 8.62
CA GLU A 7 -13.76 -0.79 9.21
C GLU A 7 -12.75 -1.51 8.33
N GLY A 8 -12.94 -1.51 7.00
CA GLY A 8 -11.99 -2.10 6.07
C GLY A 8 -10.66 -1.35 6.02
N TYR A 9 -10.71 -0.01 6.08
CA TYR A 9 -9.51 0.82 6.11
C TYR A 9 -8.70 0.62 7.40
N ILE A 10 -9.35 0.69 8.56
CA ILE A 10 -8.71 0.46 9.86
C ILE A 10 -8.22 -0.99 9.97
N GLY A 11 -9.02 -1.96 9.54
CA GLY A 11 -8.62 -3.36 9.50
C GLY A 11 -7.37 -3.61 8.66
N GLY A 12 -7.25 -2.93 7.51
CA GLY A 12 -6.05 -2.96 6.67
C GLY A 12 -4.81 -2.42 7.39
N ILE A 13 -4.94 -1.29 8.09
CA ILE A 13 -3.84 -0.70 8.88
C ILE A 13 -3.41 -1.65 10.00
N VAL A 14 -4.36 -2.19 10.77
CA VAL A 14 -4.09 -3.12 11.86
C VAL A 14 -3.39 -4.38 11.34
N MET A 15 -3.87 -4.95 10.22
CA MET A 15 -3.24 -6.10 9.59
C MET A 15 -1.84 -5.79 9.07
N ALA A 16 -1.57 -4.58 8.56
CA ALA A 16 -0.22 -4.18 8.16
C ALA A 16 0.71 -4.08 9.38
N LEU A 17 0.24 -3.47 10.48
CA LEU A 17 1.02 -3.30 11.71
C LEU A 17 1.36 -4.62 12.40
N ILE A 18 0.47 -5.60 12.35
CA ILE A 18 0.69 -6.94 12.93
C ILE A 18 1.42 -7.85 11.93
N GLY A 19 0.99 -7.84 10.67
CA GLY A 19 1.51 -8.73 9.64
C GLY A 19 2.97 -8.45 9.27
N SER A 20 3.40 -7.20 9.29
CA SER A 20 4.78 -6.83 8.93
C SER A 20 5.86 -7.36 9.91
N PRO A 21 5.74 -7.22 11.26
CA PRO A 21 6.69 -7.85 12.17
C PRO A 21 6.55 -9.38 12.20
N LEU A 22 5.34 -9.94 12.01
CA LEU A 22 5.16 -11.39 11.88
C LEU A 22 5.87 -11.94 10.64
N LEU A 23 5.83 -11.20 9.53
CA LEU A 23 6.55 -11.55 8.31
C LEU A 23 8.06 -11.53 8.57
N LEU A 24 8.58 -10.48 9.20
CA LEU A 24 10.00 -10.39 9.57
C LEU A 24 10.42 -11.56 10.47
N TYR A 25 9.61 -11.90 11.47
CA TYR A 25 9.85 -13.07 12.32
C TYR A 25 9.84 -14.37 11.52
N GLY A 26 8.94 -14.52 10.55
CA GLY A 26 8.89 -15.67 9.66
C GLY A 26 10.16 -15.83 8.82
N PHE A 27 10.74 -14.71 8.34
CA PHE A 27 12.03 -14.73 7.64
C PHE A 27 13.16 -15.22 8.55
N TRP A 28 13.22 -14.73 9.79
CA TRP A 28 14.21 -15.20 10.77
C TRP A 28 14.02 -16.68 11.11
N ALA A 29 12.79 -17.13 11.34
CA ALA A 29 12.47 -18.52 11.67
C ALA A 29 12.86 -19.50 10.55
N LEU A 30 12.84 -19.05 9.30
CA LEU A 30 13.22 -19.84 8.12
C LEU A 30 14.70 -19.66 7.72
N ASN A 31 15.50 -18.93 8.51
CA ASN A 31 16.89 -18.56 8.18
C ASN A 31 17.03 -17.92 6.80
N LEU A 32 16.03 -17.14 6.37
CA LEU A 32 16.11 -16.38 5.13
C LEU A 32 17.01 -15.15 5.33
N PRO A 33 17.74 -14.72 4.28
CA PRO A 33 18.59 -13.54 4.38
C PRO A 33 17.74 -12.30 4.66
N VAL A 34 18.11 -11.56 5.71
CA VAL A 34 17.51 -10.29 6.11
C VAL A 34 18.65 -9.33 6.38
N GLU A 35 18.59 -8.13 5.80
CA GLU A 35 19.59 -7.10 6.08
C GLU A 35 19.50 -6.61 7.53
N GLU A 36 20.64 -6.31 8.15
CA GLU A 36 20.72 -5.81 9.53
C GLU A 36 19.95 -4.49 9.73
N THR A 37 19.79 -3.73 8.65
CA THR A 37 19.03 -2.47 8.62
C THR A 37 17.53 -2.69 8.81
N ILE A 38 17.02 -3.92 8.64
CA ILE A 38 15.61 -4.29 8.76
C ILE A 38 15.30 -4.70 10.21
N THR A 39 14.96 -3.71 11.03
CA THR A 39 14.59 -3.91 12.44
C THR A 39 13.09 -3.76 12.67
N ILE A 40 12.56 -4.36 13.74
CA ILE A 40 11.13 -4.28 14.09
C ILE A 40 10.61 -2.83 14.13
N PRO A 41 11.29 -1.86 14.79
CA PRO A 41 10.82 -0.48 14.81
C PRO A 41 10.71 0.15 13.41
N ARG A 42 11.67 -0.13 12.53
CA ARG A 42 11.69 0.42 11.16
C ARG A 42 10.57 -0.17 10.31
N VAL A 43 10.34 -1.48 10.43
CA VAL A 43 9.24 -2.17 9.74
C VAL A 43 7.88 -1.68 10.23
N MET A 44 7.72 -1.44 11.53
CA MET A 44 6.48 -0.88 12.08
C MET A 44 6.18 0.54 11.58
N ILE A 45 7.20 1.40 11.49
CA ILE A 45 7.05 2.76 10.94
C ILE A 45 6.63 2.67 9.47
N LEU A 46 7.29 1.80 8.69
CA LEU A 46 6.94 1.57 7.29
C LEU A 46 5.50 1.08 7.14
N ALA A 47 5.07 0.13 7.98
CA ALA A 47 3.72 -0.42 7.97
C ALA A 47 2.65 0.61 8.36
N ALA A 48 2.93 1.48 9.34
CA ALA A 48 2.03 2.58 9.69
C ALA A 48 1.84 3.54 8.52
N LEU A 49 2.93 3.98 7.89
CA LEU A 49 2.89 4.95 6.80
C LEU A 49 2.26 4.36 5.53
N LEU A 50 2.65 3.14 5.14
CA LEU A 50 2.09 2.46 3.97
C LEU A 50 0.70 1.86 4.21
N GLY A 51 0.26 1.71 5.46
CA GLY A 51 -1.14 1.36 5.76
C GLY A 51 -2.10 2.54 5.55
N VAL A 52 -1.62 3.77 5.79
CA VAL A 52 -2.45 4.98 5.77
C VAL A 52 -2.41 5.70 4.42
N LEU A 53 -1.20 5.97 3.92
CA LEU A 53 -1.00 6.93 2.83
C LEU A 53 -1.44 6.43 1.43
N PRO A 54 -1.27 5.16 1.05
CA PRO A 54 -1.65 4.70 -0.29
C PRO A 54 -3.15 4.77 -0.59
N ALA A 55 -4.01 4.74 0.44
CA ALA A 55 -5.46 4.84 0.27
C ALA A 55 -5.90 6.17 -0.38
N PHE A 56 -5.08 7.23 -0.26
CA PHE A 56 -5.31 8.50 -0.94
C PHE A 56 -5.21 8.39 -2.46
N GLY A 57 -4.40 7.46 -2.99
CA GLY A 57 -4.24 7.29 -4.45
C GLY A 57 -5.53 6.90 -5.15
N ASP A 58 -6.24 5.89 -4.65
CA ASP A 58 -7.56 5.52 -5.16
C ASP A 58 -8.60 6.64 -4.92
N LEU A 59 -8.50 7.42 -3.82
CA LEU A 59 -9.38 8.58 -3.66
C LEU A 59 -9.14 9.64 -4.75
N THR A 60 -7.89 9.95 -5.06
CA THR A 60 -7.54 10.91 -6.12
C THR A 60 -8.05 10.44 -7.48
N ILE A 61 -7.86 9.16 -7.82
CA ILE A 61 -8.32 8.61 -9.10
C ILE A 61 -9.84 8.50 -9.14
N SER A 62 -10.48 8.13 -8.03
CA SER A 62 -11.93 8.19 -7.88
C SER A 62 -12.50 9.61 -8.08
N MET A 63 -11.81 10.66 -7.60
CA MET A 63 -12.20 12.05 -7.81
C MET A 63 -12.01 12.47 -9.28
N LEU A 64 -10.89 12.10 -9.89
CA LEU A 64 -10.60 12.39 -11.30
C LEU A 64 -11.67 11.79 -12.22
N LYS A 65 -12.05 10.54 -11.98
CA LYS A 65 -13.12 9.85 -12.73
C LYS A 65 -14.45 10.60 -12.65
N ARG A 66 -14.81 11.13 -11.47
CA ARG A 66 -16.02 11.95 -11.27
C ARG A 66 -15.95 13.27 -12.03
N TYR A 67 -14.78 13.92 -12.02
CA TYR A 67 -14.58 15.17 -12.76
C TYR A 67 -14.80 14.98 -14.27
N PHE A 68 -14.25 13.91 -14.84
CA PHE A 68 -14.43 13.57 -16.25
C PHE A 68 -15.74 12.83 -16.58
N LYS A 69 -16.62 12.62 -15.59
CA LYS A 69 -17.89 11.87 -15.74
C LYS A 69 -17.70 10.46 -16.31
N VAL A 70 -16.54 9.84 -16.05
CA VAL A 70 -16.24 8.45 -16.43
C VAL A 70 -16.29 7.56 -15.20
N LYS A 71 -16.63 6.28 -15.39
CA LYS A 71 -16.71 5.30 -14.30
C LYS A 71 -15.43 4.48 -14.15
N ASP A 72 -14.85 4.09 -15.27
CA ASP A 72 -13.63 3.31 -15.37
C ASP A 72 -12.57 4.12 -16.12
N SER A 73 -11.32 3.97 -15.72
CA SER A 73 -10.17 4.65 -16.36
C SER A 73 -9.84 4.11 -17.76
N GLY A 74 -10.43 2.98 -18.15
CA GLY A 74 -10.26 2.34 -19.44
C GLY A 74 -11.00 1.00 -19.54
N LYS A 75 -10.79 0.25 -20.62
CA LYS A 75 -11.40 -1.07 -20.86
C LYS A 75 -10.38 -2.17 -21.20
N ILE A 76 -9.13 -1.99 -20.78
CA ILE A 76 -8.01 -2.84 -21.20
C ILE A 76 -8.16 -4.27 -20.67
N LEU A 77 -8.76 -4.46 -19.49
CA LEU A 77 -9.03 -5.78 -18.93
C LEU A 77 -10.51 -6.12 -19.10
N ALA A 78 -10.80 -7.11 -19.95
CA ALA A 78 -12.14 -7.58 -20.21
C ALA A 78 -12.86 -7.94 -18.89
N GLY A 79 -13.94 -7.21 -18.59
CA GLY A 79 -14.74 -7.40 -17.37
C GLY A 79 -14.17 -6.80 -16.08
N HIS A 80 -12.99 -6.16 -16.09
CA HIS A 80 -12.30 -5.72 -14.86
C HIS A 80 -12.05 -4.20 -14.76
N GLY A 81 -12.46 -3.42 -15.75
CA GLY A 81 -12.29 -1.96 -15.79
C GLY A 81 -10.96 -1.55 -16.43
N GLY A 82 -10.44 -0.39 -16.03
CA GLY A 82 -9.16 0.11 -16.53
C GLY A 82 -7.96 -0.40 -15.72
N MET A 83 -6.81 -0.50 -16.37
CA MET A 83 -5.54 -0.88 -15.71
C MET A 83 -5.17 0.11 -14.59
N LEU A 84 -5.46 1.40 -14.78
CA LEU A 84 -5.17 2.45 -13.80
C LEU A 84 -6.00 2.27 -12.51
N ASP A 85 -7.23 1.73 -12.60
CA ASP A 85 -8.06 1.41 -11.44
C ASP A 85 -7.50 0.26 -10.58
N ARG A 86 -6.49 -0.48 -11.09
CA ARG A 86 -5.84 -1.59 -10.37
C ARG A 86 -4.53 -1.19 -9.71
N ILE A 87 -3.85 -0.20 -10.27
CA ILE A 87 -2.54 0.25 -9.81
C ILE A 87 -2.59 1.60 -9.08
N ASP A 88 -3.75 2.25 -8.96
CA ASP A 88 -3.90 3.58 -8.38
C ASP A 88 -3.26 3.73 -6.99
N SER A 89 -3.56 2.80 -6.08
CA SER A 89 -3.03 2.77 -4.73
C SER A 89 -1.58 2.26 -4.73
N TRP A 90 -1.21 1.41 -5.68
CA TRP A 90 0.15 0.90 -5.84
C TRP A 90 1.12 2.01 -6.27
N LEU A 91 0.70 2.91 -7.15
CA LEU A 91 1.53 4.05 -7.59
C LEU A 91 1.95 4.92 -6.39
N TRP A 92 1.03 5.13 -5.45
CA TRP A 92 1.32 5.86 -4.21
C TRP A 92 2.17 5.02 -3.25
N ALA A 93 1.83 3.74 -3.06
CA ALA A 93 2.60 2.85 -2.20
C ALA A 93 4.06 2.71 -2.63
N VAL A 94 4.32 2.56 -3.93
CA VAL A 94 5.68 2.42 -4.48
C VAL A 94 6.45 3.72 -4.33
N SER A 95 5.86 4.87 -4.66
CA SER A 95 6.54 6.16 -4.57
C SER A 95 6.93 6.50 -3.13
N ILE A 96 6.00 6.31 -2.19
CA ILE A 96 6.23 6.55 -0.76
C ILE A 96 7.20 5.50 -0.21
N GLY A 97 7.00 4.23 -0.53
CA GLY A 97 7.84 3.13 -0.07
C GLY A 97 9.28 3.28 -0.51
N TYR A 98 9.52 3.64 -1.78
CA TYR A 98 10.86 3.92 -2.29
C TYR A 98 11.56 5.04 -1.51
N TYR A 99 10.85 6.15 -1.27
CA TYR A 99 11.39 7.25 -0.47
C TYR A 99 11.73 6.83 0.96
N LEU A 100 10.84 6.07 1.61
CA LEU A 100 11.06 5.61 2.99
C LEU A 100 12.22 4.61 3.08
N VAL A 101 12.32 3.67 2.15
CA VAL A 101 13.43 2.69 2.13
C VAL A 101 14.76 3.42 1.95
N THR A 102 14.86 4.31 0.96
CA THR A 102 16.09 5.04 0.69
C THR A 102 16.54 5.97 1.83
N LYS A 103 15.59 6.56 2.58
CA LYS A 103 15.89 7.50 3.66
C LYS A 103 15.93 6.91 5.07
N PHE A 104 15.50 5.67 5.25
CA PHE A 104 15.37 5.08 6.59
C PHE A 104 16.09 3.75 6.73
N PHE A 105 16.36 3.06 5.61
CA PHE A 105 17.06 1.79 5.60
C PHE A 105 18.45 1.90 4.95
N LEU A 106 18.59 2.74 3.92
CA LEU A 106 19.84 2.89 3.15
C LEU A 106 20.70 4.12 3.52
N SER A 107 20.22 4.96 4.44
CA SER A 107 20.95 6.12 4.98
C SER A 107 21.51 5.81 6.36
#